data_AF-A0A378A3T1-F1
#
_entry.id   AF-A0A378A3T1-F1
#
_cell.length_a   1.000
_cell.length_b   1.000
_cell.length_c   1.000
_cell.angle_alpha   90.00
_cell.angle_beta   90.00
_cell.angle_gamma   90.00
#
_symmetry.space_group_name_H-M   'P 1'
#
loop_
_entity.id
_entity.type
_entity.pdbx_description
1 polymer ?
#
loop_
_entity_poly.entity_id
_entity_poly.type
_entity_poly.pdbx_seq_one_letter_code
_entity_poly.pdbx_strand_id
1 'polypeptide(L)'
;MINTLLYRILLAIPTMLGVAVICFMLVQIAPGDPLVSVMPPDASEALRQTLMQAYGFDKPLPLQFIHWLWRALHGDLGMSVATGRPVIDEVMTAVAYSLRLALLATAIGFVLGSLFGFVAGYFRNSVIDRLASVLSVFGVSVPHYWLGMLLVILCSVKFALLPATGGGPIGEVGWQWDWAHLQFMLLPALTLSVIPTGIIARTVRSQVADILSQEFIVGLRARGLNESRIFVHVMKNAAPTALAVMGLQVGYLMGGSILVETVFSWPGTGLLLNTAIFQRDLPCCRAPSGCWRCFSCCSTCWWIFCRPPSTRVLRGADHGGYSNDESGPGRSGPRFPARLLARRAAPPTARPRRGGGGVVILLLLALALFGPWLIVKDPYQTSMFLRLKPIGSDGFPLGSDELGRDMLSRLILGTRLSLFMGIVPVVFAFFIGGAIGIIAGYTGGKTNTVIMRTVDVFYAFPSVLLAIALSGALGAGIGNALLSLTLVFVPQVARIAESVTAQVRHMDYIDAARATGASALTIIRVQVLGNVLGPIFVFSTGLISVCMILASGLSFLGLGVRPPEPEWG
;
A
#
# COMPACT_ATOMS: atom_id res chain seq x y z
N MET A 1 -16.32 17.90 -20.61
CA MET A 1 -15.29 16.83 -20.43
C MET A 1 -13.87 17.35 -20.68
N ILE A 2 -13.58 18.02 -21.81
CA ILE A 2 -12.24 18.57 -22.12
C ILE A 2 -11.74 19.58 -21.07
N ASN A 3 -12.58 20.53 -20.63
CA ASN A 3 -12.19 21.51 -19.60
C ASN A 3 -11.84 20.85 -18.25
N THR A 4 -12.56 19.78 -17.90
CA THR A 4 -12.28 18.97 -16.70
C THR A 4 -10.96 18.20 -16.85
N LEU A 5 -10.67 17.68 -18.04
CA LEU A 5 -9.43 16.97 -18.34
C LEU A 5 -8.21 17.92 -18.28
N LEU A 6 -8.32 19.10 -18.90
CA LEU A 6 -7.31 20.17 -18.83
C LEU A 6 -7.06 20.63 -17.39
N TYR A 7 -8.12 20.87 -16.62
CA TYR A 7 -7.99 21.25 -15.21
C TYR A 7 -7.25 20.19 -14.38
N ARG A 8 -7.49 18.89 -14.66
CA ARG A 8 -6.81 17.78 -13.98
C ARG A 8 -5.34 17.67 -14.37
N ILE A 9 -5.01 17.86 -15.65
CA ILE A 9 -3.62 17.89 -16.13
C ILE A 9 -2.86 19.06 -15.50
N LEU A 10 -3.46 20.26 -15.48
CA LEU A 10 -2.88 21.44 -14.85
C LEU A 10 -2.64 21.23 -13.36
N LEU A 11 -3.52 20.52 -12.65
CA LEU A 11 -3.33 20.16 -11.25
C LEU A 11 -2.26 19.09 -11.01
N ALA A 12 -1.96 18.26 -12.02
CA ALA A 12 -0.94 17.21 -11.91
C ALA A 12 0.49 17.77 -12.05
N ILE A 13 0.67 18.88 -12.78
CA ILE A 13 1.99 19.48 -13.02
C ILE A 13 2.70 19.88 -11.71
N PRO A 14 2.06 20.61 -10.76
CA PRO A 14 2.71 20.95 -9.48
C PRO A 14 3.10 19.73 -8.66
N THR A 15 2.28 18.68 -8.65
CA THR A 15 2.59 17.44 -7.93
C THR A 15 3.76 16.70 -8.58
N MET A 16 3.79 16.62 -9.90
CA MET A 16 4.89 15.99 -10.65
C MET A 16 6.21 16.74 -10.44
N LEU A 17 6.17 18.08 -10.46
CA LEU A 17 7.34 18.91 -10.17
C LEU A 17 7.79 18.75 -8.71
N GLY A 18 6.86 18.71 -7.75
CA GLY A 18 7.18 18.45 -6.35
C GLY A 18 7.84 17.08 -6.14
N VAL A 19 7.34 16.03 -6.80
CA VAL A 19 7.94 14.70 -6.78
C VAL A 19 9.34 14.73 -7.38
N ALA A 20 9.53 15.38 -8.53
CA ALA A 20 10.84 15.52 -9.17
C ALA A 20 11.86 16.24 -8.27
N VAL A 21 11.44 17.30 -7.58
CA VAL A 21 12.27 18.02 -6.61
C VAL A 21 12.65 17.11 -5.43
N ILE A 22 11.68 16.37 -4.87
CA ILE A 22 11.98 15.44 -3.77
C ILE A 22 12.95 14.34 -4.22
N CYS A 23 12.74 13.72 -5.38
CA CYS A 23 13.68 12.72 -5.92
C CYS A 23 15.09 13.30 -6.04
N PHE A 24 15.21 14.50 -6.61
CA PHE A 24 16.49 15.17 -6.76
C PHE A 24 17.15 15.46 -5.40
N MET A 25 16.39 15.95 -4.42
CA MET A 25 16.88 16.28 -3.09
C MET A 25 17.26 15.04 -2.27
N LEU A 26 16.47 13.97 -2.30
CA LEU A 26 16.77 12.71 -1.58
C LEU A 26 18.13 12.15 -2.00
N VAL A 27 18.44 12.22 -3.28
CA VAL A 27 19.72 11.78 -3.84
C VAL A 27 20.89 12.66 -3.38
N GLN A 28 20.69 13.96 -3.17
CA GLN A 28 21.72 14.90 -2.72
C GLN A 28 21.94 14.88 -1.20
N ILE A 29 20.91 14.49 -0.43
CA ILE A 29 20.98 14.35 1.03
C ILE A 29 21.74 13.07 1.42
N ALA A 30 21.80 12.07 0.54
CA ALA A 30 22.53 10.85 0.81
C ALA A 30 24.05 11.11 0.98
N PRO A 31 24.67 10.66 2.07
CA PRO A 31 26.05 11.01 2.41
C PRO A 31 27.06 10.31 1.50
N GLY A 32 27.78 11.09 0.68
CA GLY A 32 28.97 10.67 -0.06
C GLY A 32 29.03 11.24 -1.46
N ASP A 33 30.26 11.50 -1.95
CA ASP A 33 30.49 12.11 -3.25
C ASP A 33 30.10 11.11 -4.37
N PRO A 34 29.17 11.47 -5.27
CA PRO A 34 28.73 10.59 -6.36
C PRO A 34 29.82 10.26 -7.37
N LEU A 35 30.94 10.98 -7.36
CA LEU A 35 32.08 10.66 -8.20
C LEU A 35 32.87 9.46 -7.66
N VAL A 36 32.71 9.07 -6.39
CA VAL A 36 33.45 7.95 -5.80
C VAL A 36 33.10 6.61 -6.45
N SER A 37 31.91 6.45 -7.03
CA SER A 37 31.54 5.25 -7.79
C SER A 37 32.12 5.23 -9.21
N VAL A 38 32.46 6.39 -9.77
CA VAL A 38 33.07 6.52 -11.12
C VAL A 38 34.60 6.54 -11.05
N MET A 39 35.15 7.08 -9.96
CA MET A 39 36.57 7.33 -9.81
C MET A 39 37.30 6.05 -9.37
N PRO A 40 38.46 5.73 -9.98
CA PRO A 40 39.38 4.75 -9.41
C PRO A 40 39.71 5.13 -7.95
N PRO A 41 39.89 4.15 -7.04
CA PRO A 41 40.22 4.42 -5.64
C PRO A 41 41.46 5.33 -5.45
N ASP A 42 42.38 5.33 -6.42
CA ASP A 42 43.63 6.10 -6.45
C ASP A 42 43.55 7.37 -7.33
N ALA A 43 42.34 7.87 -7.63
CA ALA A 43 42.16 9.01 -8.52
C ALA A 43 42.84 10.28 -7.98
N SER A 44 43.61 10.96 -8.85
CA SER A 44 44.23 12.25 -8.53
C SER A 44 43.16 13.35 -8.39
N GLU A 45 43.41 14.34 -7.53
CA GLU A 45 42.47 15.46 -7.31
C GLU A 45 42.18 16.26 -8.61
N ALA A 46 43.10 16.24 -9.58
CA ALA A 46 42.91 16.83 -10.91
C ALA A 46 41.90 16.04 -11.77
N LEU A 47 41.91 14.70 -11.71
CA LEU A 47 40.93 13.87 -12.40
C LEU A 47 39.54 14.06 -11.78
N ARG A 48 39.48 14.19 -10.46
CA ARG A 48 38.25 14.50 -9.72
C ARG A 48 37.63 15.82 -10.18
N GLN A 49 38.41 16.89 -10.27
CA GLN A 49 37.93 18.20 -10.75
C GLN A 49 37.46 18.14 -12.21
N THR A 50 38.17 17.41 -13.06
CA THR A 50 37.79 17.21 -14.48
C THR A 50 36.44 16.49 -14.58
N LEU A 51 36.24 15.44 -13.77
CA LEU A 51 34.96 14.72 -13.73
C LEU A 51 33.84 15.55 -13.10
N MET A 52 34.11 16.35 -12.05
CA MET A 52 33.15 17.30 -11.46
C MET A 52 32.64 18.29 -12.51
N GLN A 53 33.54 18.82 -13.36
CA GLN A 53 33.17 19.73 -14.44
C GLN A 53 32.41 19.00 -15.57
N ALA A 54 32.84 17.81 -15.96
CA ALA A 54 32.20 17.01 -17.01
C ALA A 54 30.75 16.62 -16.66
N TYR A 55 30.50 16.22 -15.41
CA TYR A 55 29.15 15.88 -14.93
C TYR A 55 28.33 17.12 -14.49
N GLY A 56 28.96 18.30 -14.40
CA GLY A 56 28.30 19.55 -14.02
C GLY A 56 27.92 19.65 -12.54
N PHE A 57 28.57 18.85 -11.69
CA PHE A 57 28.35 18.85 -10.23
C PHE A 57 28.93 20.08 -9.52
N ASP A 58 29.75 20.89 -10.21
CA ASP A 58 30.29 22.16 -9.74
C ASP A 58 29.20 23.27 -9.63
N LYS A 59 28.13 23.17 -10.42
CA LYS A 59 27.07 24.19 -10.48
C LYS A 59 26.19 24.17 -9.21
N PRO A 60 25.62 25.31 -8.80
CA PRO A 60 24.69 25.35 -7.66
C PRO A 60 23.45 24.45 -7.91
N LEU A 61 22.94 23.83 -6.84
CA LEU A 61 21.89 22.82 -6.88
C LEU A 61 20.65 23.20 -7.73
N PRO A 62 20.13 24.44 -7.69
CA PRO A 62 18.99 24.82 -8.54
C PRO A 62 19.28 24.72 -10.04
N LEU A 63 20.50 25.08 -10.46
CA LEU A 63 20.91 24.98 -11.87
C LEU A 63 21.11 23.52 -12.30
N GLN A 64 21.61 22.66 -11.40
CA GLN A 64 21.69 21.22 -11.66
C GLN A 64 20.30 20.62 -11.88
N PHE A 65 19.32 21.00 -11.06
CA PHE A 65 17.94 20.54 -11.19
C PHE A 65 17.31 21.00 -12.52
N ILE A 66 17.47 22.28 -12.89
CA ILE A 66 16.91 22.81 -14.14
C ILE A 66 17.52 22.13 -15.38
N HIS A 67 18.85 21.95 -15.42
CA HIS A 67 19.49 21.25 -16.54
C HIS A 67 19.05 19.79 -16.63
N TRP A 68 18.97 19.11 -15.49
CA TRP A 68 18.49 17.73 -15.44
C TRP A 68 17.03 17.62 -15.91
N LEU A 69 16.14 18.51 -15.45
CA LEU A 69 14.75 18.54 -15.87
C LEU A 69 14.63 18.84 -17.37
N TRP A 70 15.44 19.76 -17.89
CA TRP A 70 15.47 20.10 -19.31
C TRP A 70 15.88 18.90 -20.19
N ARG A 71 16.97 18.21 -19.84
CA ARG A 71 17.42 17.00 -20.56
C ARG A 71 16.37 15.90 -20.51
N ALA A 72 15.78 15.69 -19.34
CA ALA A 72 14.77 14.66 -19.14
C ALA A 72 13.49 14.93 -19.95
N LEU A 73 13.09 16.20 -20.10
CA LEU A 73 11.97 16.59 -20.98
C LEU A 73 12.27 16.32 -22.47
N HIS A 74 13.53 16.28 -22.87
CA HIS A 74 13.96 15.95 -24.24
C HIS A 74 14.25 14.45 -24.43
N GLY A 75 13.99 13.62 -23.41
CA GLY A 75 14.21 12.17 -23.47
C GLY A 75 15.64 11.71 -23.15
N ASP A 76 16.55 12.62 -22.80
CA ASP A 76 17.91 12.29 -22.37
C ASP A 76 17.96 12.18 -20.83
N LEU A 77 18.07 10.96 -20.34
CA LEU A 77 18.18 10.64 -18.91
C LEU A 77 19.64 10.54 -18.43
N GLY A 78 20.60 10.73 -19.33
CA GLY A 78 22.00 10.51 -19.09
C GLY A 78 22.41 9.04 -19.17
N MET A 79 23.66 8.81 -18.78
CA MET A 79 24.30 7.50 -18.78
C MET A 79 24.38 6.96 -17.35
N SER A 80 24.12 5.66 -17.19
CA SER A 80 24.30 4.96 -15.92
C SER A 80 25.78 4.95 -15.57
N VAL A 81 26.10 5.24 -14.31
CA VAL A 81 27.48 5.30 -13.81
C VAL A 81 28.04 3.89 -13.62
N ALA A 82 27.24 2.95 -13.12
CA ALA A 82 27.67 1.57 -12.91
C ALA A 82 27.85 0.77 -14.20
N THR A 83 26.95 0.92 -15.18
CA THR A 83 26.93 0.07 -16.38
C THR A 83 27.44 0.76 -17.64
N GLY A 84 27.56 2.09 -17.63
CA GLY A 84 27.94 2.88 -18.80
C GLY A 84 26.92 2.83 -19.94
N ARG A 85 25.67 2.39 -19.68
CA ARG A 85 24.59 2.31 -20.67
C ARG A 85 23.63 3.49 -20.55
N PRO A 86 22.86 3.83 -21.61
CA PRO A 86 21.81 4.82 -21.52
C PRO A 86 20.77 4.40 -20.47
N VAL A 87 20.46 5.30 -19.53
CA VAL A 87 19.51 5.01 -18.44
C VAL A 87 18.11 4.69 -18.99
N ILE A 88 17.73 5.30 -20.11
CA ILE A 88 16.43 5.06 -20.74
C ILE A 88 16.25 3.59 -21.13
N ASP A 89 17.28 2.94 -21.67
CA ASP A 89 17.19 1.55 -22.13
C ASP A 89 17.08 0.58 -20.96
N GLU A 90 17.83 0.82 -19.89
CA GLU A 90 17.76 0.02 -18.67
C GLU A 90 16.39 0.14 -18.02
N VAL A 91 15.89 1.37 -17.91
CA VAL A 91 14.59 1.59 -17.27
C VAL A 91 13.45 1.04 -18.12
N MET A 92 13.45 1.24 -19.43
CA MET A 92 12.39 0.70 -20.31
C MET A 92 12.36 -0.83 -20.29
N THR A 93 13.54 -1.46 -20.25
CA THR A 93 13.65 -2.92 -20.10
C THR A 93 13.06 -3.37 -18.76
N ALA A 94 13.48 -2.74 -17.66
CA ALA A 94 12.99 -3.04 -16.32
C ALA A 94 11.46 -2.83 -16.18
N VAL A 95 10.92 -1.76 -16.78
CA VAL A 95 9.48 -1.47 -16.83
C VAL A 95 8.72 -2.59 -17.54
N ALA A 96 9.24 -3.10 -18.67
CA ALA A 96 8.60 -4.19 -19.38
C ALA A 96 8.54 -5.48 -18.54
N TYR A 97 9.60 -5.81 -17.81
CA TYR A 97 9.62 -6.96 -16.89
C TYR A 97 8.64 -6.79 -15.72
N SER A 98 8.64 -5.64 -15.04
CA SER A 98 7.71 -5.39 -13.93
C SER A 98 6.25 -5.33 -14.39
N LEU A 99 5.99 -4.79 -15.59
CA LEU A 99 4.63 -4.75 -16.15
C LEU A 99 4.09 -6.16 -16.43
N ARG A 100 4.90 -7.04 -17.04
CA ARG A 100 4.51 -8.44 -17.30
C ARG A 100 4.21 -9.18 -16.00
N LEU A 101 5.09 -9.03 -15.01
CA LEU A 101 4.91 -9.61 -13.68
C LEU A 101 3.62 -9.10 -13.01
N ALA A 102 3.39 -7.78 -13.04
CA ALA A 102 2.20 -7.16 -12.47
C ALA A 102 0.91 -7.63 -13.16
N LEU A 103 0.91 -7.80 -14.49
CA LEU A 103 -0.23 -8.29 -15.25
C LEU A 103 -0.58 -9.74 -14.89
N LEU A 104 0.42 -10.63 -14.78
CA LEU A 104 0.17 -12.01 -14.38
C LEU A 104 -0.32 -12.09 -12.92
N ALA A 105 0.33 -11.38 -11.99
CA ALA A 105 -0.09 -11.31 -10.59
C ALA A 105 -1.52 -10.75 -10.45
N THR A 106 -1.86 -9.74 -11.26
CA THR A 106 -3.20 -9.15 -11.36
C THR A 106 -4.21 -10.19 -11.83
N ALA A 107 -3.92 -10.92 -12.90
CA ALA A 107 -4.82 -11.94 -13.43
C ALA A 107 -5.10 -13.03 -12.39
N ILE A 108 -4.06 -13.57 -11.75
CA ILE A 108 -4.18 -14.56 -10.69
C ILE A 108 -5.00 -14.00 -9.52
N GLY A 109 -4.65 -12.78 -9.06
CA GLY A 109 -5.30 -12.15 -7.93
C GLY A 109 -6.77 -11.83 -8.17
N PHE A 110 -7.12 -11.40 -9.38
CA PHE A 110 -8.49 -11.12 -9.78
C PHE A 110 -9.34 -12.41 -9.85
N VAL A 111 -8.78 -13.48 -10.44
CA VAL A 111 -9.48 -14.77 -10.56
C VAL A 111 -9.72 -15.38 -9.18
N LEU A 112 -8.67 -15.53 -8.37
CA LEU A 112 -8.79 -16.11 -7.03
C LEU A 112 -9.61 -15.23 -6.10
N GLY A 113 -9.40 -13.91 -6.15
CA GLY A 113 -10.13 -12.95 -5.33
C GLY A 113 -11.61 -12.95 -5.65
N SER A 114 -11.96 -12.91 -6.94
CA SER A 114 -13.36 -13.00 -7.37
C SER A 114 -13.98 -14.33 -6.93
N LEU A 115 -13.29 -15.46 -7.15
CA LEU A 115 -13.77 -16.78 -6.75
C LEU A 115 -14.08 -16.85 -5.24
N PHE A 116 -13.11 -16.49 -4.38
CA PHE A 116 -13.32 -16.53 -2.94
C PHE A 116 -14.35 -15.51 -2.46
N GLY A 117 -14.36 -14.31 -3.05
CA GLY A 117 -15.32 -13.26 -2.72
C GLY A 117 -16.76 -13.64 -3.07
N PHE A 118 -16.99 -14.19 -4.28
CA PHE A 118 -18.30 -14.66 -4.71
C PHE A 118 -18.79 -15.82 -3.83
N VAL A 119 -17.96 -16.83 -3.60
CA VAL A 119 -18.30 -17.97 -2.75
C VAL A 119 -18.65 -17.50 -1.34
N ALA A 120 -17.86 -16.61 -0.74
CA ALA A 120 -18.12 -16.08 0.59
C ALA A 120 -19.36 -15.18 0.66
N GLY A 121 -19.62 -14.39 -0.39
CA GLY A 121 -20.77 -13.49 -0.47
C GLY A 121 -22.08 -14.23 -0.68
N TYR A 122 -22.09 -15.24 -1.54
CA TYR A 122 -23.27 -16.02 -1.88
C TYR A 122 -23.69 -16.95 -0.74
N PHE A 123 -22.73 -17.63 -0.09
CA PHE A 123 -22.99 -18.50 1.06
C PHE A 123 -22.84 -17.76 2.41
N ARG A 124 -23.31 -16.51 2.50
CA ARG A 124 -23.13 -15.64 3.67
C ARG A 124 -23.52 -16.34 4.97
N ASN A 125 -22.68 -16.20 6.01
CA ASN A 125 -22.81 -16.78 7.35
C ASN A 125 -22.62 -18.30 7.44
N SER A 126 -22.31 -19.00 6.35
CA SER A 126 -21.97 -20.42 6.36
C SER A 126 -20.52 -20.68 6.80
N VAL A 127 -20.17 -21.96 7.00
CA VAL A 127 -18.77 -22.38 7.22
C VAL A 127 -17.91 -22.09 5.99
N ILE A 128 -18.47 -22.24 4.79
CA ILE A 128 -17.79 -21.96 3.52
C ILE A 128 -17.38 -20.48 3.44
N ASP A 129 -18.29 -19.58 3.83
CA ASP A 129 -18.00 -18.15 3.94
C ASP A 129 -16.85 -17.89 4.92
N ARG A 130 -16.91 -18.48 6.12
CA ARG A 130 -15.84 -18.32 7.12
C ARG A 130 -14.49 -18.81 6.61
N LEU A 131 -14.44 -20.00 5.98
CA LEU A 131 -13.20 -20.55 5.43
C LEU A 131 -12.64 -19.70 4.29
N ALA A 132 -13.47 -19.34 3.30
CA ALA A 132 -13.05 -18.49 2.17
C ALA A 132 -12.55 -17.12 2.65
N SER A 133 -13.21 -16.56 3.67
CA SER A 133 -12.83 -15.27 4.25
C SER A 133 -11.56 -15.36 5.08
N VAL A 134 -11.38 -16.43 5.86
CA VAL A 134 -10.13 -16.65 6.62
C VAL A 134 -8.96 -16.83 5.67
N LEU A 135 -9.10 -17.63 4.61
CA LEU A 135 -8.05 -17.84 3.63
C LEU A 135 -7.67 -16.54 2.90
N SER A 136 -8.68 -15.75 2.52
CA SER A 136 -8.51 -14.42 1.91
C SER A 136 -7.79 -13.43 2.83
N VAL A 137 -8.17 -13.36 4.12
CA VAL A 137 -7.56 -12.46 5.10
C VAL A 137 -6.15 -12.91 5.47
N PHE A 138 -5.93 -14.21 5.59
CA PHE A 138 -4.62 -14.79 5.86
C PHE A 138 -3.62 -14.37 4.78
N GLY A 139 -4.02 -14.44 3.51
CA GLY A 139 -3.20 -13.99 2.39
C GLY A 139 -2.71 -12.53 2.53
N VAL A 140 -3.59 -11.61 2.91
CA VAL A 140 -3.22 -10.18 3.06
C VAL A 140 -2.33 -9.95 4.28
N SER A 141 -2.39 -10.83 5.28
CA SER A 141 -1.69 -10.67 6.55
C SER A 141 -0.25 -11.17 6.50
N VAL A 142 0.10 -12.02 5.53
CA VAL A 142 1.44 -12.58 5.39
C VAL A 142 2.35 -11.59 4.64
N PRO A 143 3.55 -11.27 5.14
CA PRO A 143 4.51 -10.46 4.41
C PRO A 143 4.88 -11.14 3.08
N HIS A 144 4.71 -10.41 1.97
CA HIS A 144 4.84 -10.95 0.61
C HIS A 144 6.26 -11.44 0.28
N TYR A 145 7.30 -10.75 0.75
CA TYR A 145 8.70 -11.19 0.58
C TYR A 145 8.99 -12.45 1.40
N TRP A 146 8.45 -12.56 2.63
CA TRP A 146 8.55 -13.77 3.44
C TRP A 146 7.86 -14.95 2.78
N LEU A 147 6.66 -14.73 2.23
CA LEU A 147 5.97 -15.75 1.44
C LEU A 147 6.79 -16.16 0.22
N GLY A 148 7.44 -15.19 -0.45
CA GLY A 148 8.35 -15.46 -1.55
C GLY A 148 9.51 -16.36 -1.16
N MET A 149 10.20 -16.05 -0.06
CA MET A 149 11.28 -16.89 0.45
C MET A 149 10.78 -18.31 0.81
N LEU A 150 9.60 -18.42 1.43
CA LEU A 150 9.00 -19.72 1.74
C LEU A 150 8.66 -20.51 0.48
N LEU A 151 8.11 -19.86 -0.55
CA LEU A 151 7.82 -20.51 -1.83
C LEU A 151 9.10 -20.94 -2.56
N VAL A 152 10.20 -20.18 -2.46
CA VAL A 152 11.51 -20.62 -2.97
C VAL A 152 11.99 -21.87 -2.25
N ILE A 153 11.93 -21.90 -0.91
CA ILE A 153 12.35 -23.06 -0.12
C ILE A 153 11.51 -24.30 -0.46
N LEU A 154 10.19 -24.17 -0.57
CA LEU A 154 9.32 -25.29 -0.86
C LEU A 154 9.41 -25.72 -2.33
N CYS A 155 9.09 -24.83 -3.26
CA CYS A 155 8.95 -25.19 -4.67
C CYS A 155 10.29 -25.41 -5.36
N SER A 156 11.33 -24.66 -5.00
CA SER A 156 12.64 -24.75 -5.65
C SER A 156 13.60 -25.67 -4.90
N VAL A 157 13.79 -25.46 -3.59
CA VAL A 157 14.80 -26.22 -2.84
C VAL A 157 14.32 -27.61 -2.44
N LYS A 158 13.10 -27.75 -1.92
CA LYS A 158 12.55 -29.05 -1.47
C LYS A 158 12.03 -29.89 -2.64
N PHE A 159 11.24 -29.31 -3.53
CA PHE A 159 10.55 -30.04 -4.59
C PHE A 159 11.20 -29.91 -5.98
N ALA A 160 12.15 -29.00 -6.18
CA ALA A 160 12.82 -28.75 -7.47
C ALA A 160 11.86 -28.58 -8.67
N LEU A 161 10.66 -28.02 -8.41
CA LEU A 161 9.60 -27.84 -9.42
C LEU A 161 9.83 -26.61 -10.29
N LEU A 162 10.33 -25.53 -9.68
CA LEU A 162 10.43 -24.22 -10.31
C LEU A 162 11.77 -23.55 -9.99
N PRO A 163 12.30 -22.70 -10.89
CA PRO A 163 13.52 -21.94 -10.63
C PRO A 163 13.36 -20.98 -9.43
N ALA A 164 14.43 -20.83 -8.65
CA ALA A 164 14.43 -19.97 -7.46
C ALA A 164 14.51 -18.47 -7.80
N THR A 165 15.35 -18.11 -8.76
CA THR A 165 15.69 -16.71 -9.08
C THR A 165 15.95 -16.51 -10.58
N GLY A 166 15.84 -15.27 -11.05
CA GLY A 166 16.15 -14.86 -12.42
C GLY A 166 14.92 -14.44 -13.25
N GLY A 167 15.19 -13.79 -14.39
CA GLY A 167 14.17 -13.35 -15.36
C GLY A 167 14.05 -14.21 -16.62
N GLY A 168 14.83 -15.29 -16.71
CA GLY A 168 14.95 -16.18 -17.86
C GLY A 168 16.13 -17.15 -17.71
N PRO A 169 16.28 -18.12 -18.64
CA PRO A 169 17.41 -19.03 -18.65
C PRO A 169 18.77 -18.32 -18.74
N ILE A 170 19.80 -18.94 -18.17
CA ILE A 170 21.15 -18.37 -18.14
C ILE A 170 21.70 -18.26 -19.57
N GLY A 171 22.18 -17.08 -19.96
CA GLY A 171 22.81 -16.82 -21.26
C GLY A 171 21.88 -16.25 -22.32
N GLU A 172 20.57 -16.20 -22.06
CA GLU A 172 19.60 -15.56 -22.94
C GLU A 172 19.39 -14.10 -22.56
N VAL A 173 19.43 -13.21 -23.55
CA VAL A 173 19.23 -11.77 -23.35
C VAL A 173 17.86 -11.38 -23.88
N GLY A 174 17.00 -10.91 -22.99
CA GLY A 174 15.65 -10.47 -23.34
C GLY A 174 14.61 -11.55 -23.12
N TRP A 175 13.35 -11.13 -23.14
CA TRP A 175 12.21 -11.98 -22.82
C TRP A 175 11.70 -12.74 -24.03
N GLN A 176 11.46 -14.04 -23.86
CA GLN A 176 10.81 -14.89 -24.84
C GLN A 176 9.55 -15.54 -24.24
N TRP A 177 8.52 -15.78 -25.06
CA TRP A 177 7.25 -16.38 -24.62
C TRP A 177 7.33 -17.91 -24.56
N ASP A 178 8.37 -18.42 -23.91
CA ASP A 178 8.59 -19.85 -23.75
C ASP A 178 8.19 -20.32 -22.36
N TRP A 179 7.88 -21.61 -22.26
CA TRP A 179 7.58 -22.24 -20.98
C TRP A 179 8.72 -22.05 -19.97
N ALA A 180 9.98 -22.09 -20.43
CA ALA A 180 11.15 -21.85 -19.59
C ALA A 180 11.10 -20.47 -18.92
N HIS A 181 10.85 -19.40 -19.66
CA HIS A 181 10.72 -18.03 -19.12
C HIS A 181 9.51 -17.88 -18.19
N LEU A 182 8.38 -18.52 -18.51
CA LEU A 182 7.19 -18.49 -17.68
C LEU A 182 7.43 -19.13 -16.31
N GLN A 183 8.23 -20.20 -16.21
CA GLN A 183 8.56 -20.84 -14.94
C GLN A 183 9.23 -19.88 -13.94
N PHE A 184 10.11 -18.99 -14.41
CA PHE A 184 10.74 -17.96 -13.57
C PHE A 184 9.75 -16.90 -13.09
N MET A 185 8.67 -16.65 -13.85
CA MET A 185 7.67 -15.63 -13.51
C MET A 185 6.60 -16.15 -12.53
N LEU A 186 6.33 -17.46 -12.51
CA LEU A 186 5.22 -18.05 -11.75
C LEU A 186 5.32 -17.81 -10.24
N LEU A 187 6.47 -18.09 -9.62
CA LEU A 187 6.66 -17.90 -8.18
C LEU A 187 6.51 -16.42 -7.76
N PRO A 188 7.24 -15.45 -8.35
CA PRO A 188 7.05 -14.05 -8.02
C PRO A 188 5.62 -13.56 -8.33
N ALA A 189 4.98 -14.02 -9.41
CA ALA A 189 3.59 -13.63 -9.71
C ALA A 189 2.61 -14.15 -8.65
N LEU A 190 2.77 -15.39 -8.19
CA LEU A 190 1.97 -15.97 -7.11
C LEU A 190 2.13 -15.17 -5.82
N THR A 191 3.35 -14.80 -5.45
CA THR A 191 3.59 -13.99 -4.23
C THR A 191 2.91 -12.65 -4.27
N LEU A 192 3.00 -11.94 -5.41
CA LEU A 192 2.38 -10.62 -5.59
C LEU A 192 0.86 -10.71 -5.68
N SER A 193 0.30 -11.82 -6.15
CA SER A 193 -1.14 -12.00 -6.33
C SER A 193 -1.92 -12.11 -5.02
N VAL A 194 -1.26 -12.41 -3.90
CA VAL A 194 -1.94 -12.69 -2.63
C VAL A 194 -2.65 -11.46 -2.05
N ILE A 195 -2.02 -10.28 -2.14
CA ILE A 195 -2.62 -9.01 -1.70
C ILE A 195 -3.89 -8.65 -2.49
N PRO A 196 -3.85 -8.56 -3.83
CA PRO A 196 -5.05 -8.25 -4.61
C PRO A 196 -6.12 -9.33 -4.47
N THR A 197 -5.75 -10.61 -4.30
CA THR A 197 -6.70 -11.69 -4.00
C THR A 197 -7.56 -11.34 -2.79
N GLY A 198 -6.94 -10.92 -1.68
CA GLY A 198 -7.70 -10.62 -0.47
C GLY A 198 -8.52 -9.34 -0.54
N ILE A 199 -7.99 -8.29 -1.18
CA ILE A 199 -8.71 -7.02 -1.38
C ILE A 199 -9.95 -7.22 -2.27
N ILE A 200 -9.79 -7.93 -3.39
CA ILE A 200 -10.88 -8.24 -4.31
C ILE A 200 -11.89 -9.17 -3.65
N ALA A 201 -11.45 -10.23 -2.97
CA ALA A 201 -12.35 -11.14 -2.26
C ALA A 201 -13.22 -10.42 -1.24
N ARG A 202 -12.66 -9.51 -0.44
CA ARG A 202 -13.43 -8.72 0.53
C ARG A 202 -14.43 -7.79 -0.16
N THR A 203 -14.00 -7.11 -1.22
CA THR A 203 -14.84 -6.17 -1.97
C THR A 203 -16.00 -6.89 -2.64
N VAL A 204 -15.70 -7.93 -3.41
CA VAL A 204 -16.69 -8.75 -4.12
C VAL A 204 -17.66 -9.39 -3.13
N ARG A 205 -17.16 -9.93 -2.01
CA ARG A 205 -18.03 -10.50 -0.96
C ARG A 205 -19.07 -9.49 -0.45
N SER A 206 -18.64 -8.27 -0.15
CA SER A 206 -19.56 -7.21 0.32
C SER A 206 -20.59 -6.89 -0.75
N GLN A 207 -20.14 -6.64 -1.99
CA GLN A 207 -21.03 -6.28 -3.10
C GLN A 207 -22.04 -7.37 -3.41
N VAL A 208 -21.61 -8.64 -3.43
CA VAL A 208 -22.49 -9.80 -3.65
C VAL A 208 -23.53 -9.91 -2.56
N ALA A 209 -23.13 -9.77 -1.30
CA ALA A 209 -24.04 -9.81 -0.16
C ALA A 209 -25.07 -8.67 -0.22
N ASP A 210 -24.66 -7.48 -0.65
CA ASP A 210 -25.54 -6.32 -0.80
C ASP A 210 -26.52 -6.53 -1.96
N ILE A 211 -26.05 -6.99 -3.12
CA ILE A 211 -26.90 -7.27 -4.30
C ILE A 211 -27.93 -8.35 -3.99
N LEU A 212 -27.55 -9.42 -3.29
CA LEU A 212 -28.47 -10.51 -2.89
C LEU A 212 -29.57 -10.04 -1.93
N SER A 213 -29.37 -8.91 -1.24
CA SER A 213 -30.38 -8.31 -0.35
C SER A 213 -31.37 -7.38 -1.06
N GLN A 214 -31.18 -7.10 -2.35
CA GLN A 214 -32.03 -6.19 -3.11
C GLN A 214 -33.33 -6.86 -3.56
N GLU A 215 -34.41 -6.06 -3.66
CA GLU A 215 -35.76 -6.54 -3.98
C GLU A 215 -35.88 -7.20 -5.35
N PHE A 216 -35.07 -6.79 -6.33
CA PHE A 216 -35.12 -7.36 -7.68
C PHE A 216 -34.76 -8.86 -7.69
N ILE A 217 -33.93 -9.33 -6.74
CA ILE A 217 -33.60 -10.76 -6.60
C ILE A 217 -34.83 -11.56 -6.18
N VAL A 218 -35.66 -11.00 -5.30
CA VAL A 218 -36.95 -11.61 -4.92
C VAL A 218 -37.87 -11.68 -6.14
N GLY A 219 -37.90 -10.62 -6.96
CA GLY A 219 -38.62 -10.62 -8.24
C GLY A 219 -38.14 -11.68 -9.22
N LEU A 220 -36.83 -11.91 -9.34
CA LEU A 220 -36.26 -12.98 -10.18
C LEU A 220 -36.63 -14.38 -9.66
N ARG A 221 -36.62 -14.59 -8.34
CA ARG A 221 -37.07 -15.84 -7.73
C ARG A 221 -38.57 -16.07 -7.95
N ALA A 222 -39.40 -15.03 -7.83
CA ALA A 222 -40.84 -15.10 -8.08
C ALA A 222 -41.17 -15.44 -9.54
N ARG A 223 -40.32 -15.06 -10.50
CA ARG A 223 -40.41 -15.48 -11.91
C ARG A 223 -39.94 -16.91 -12.17
N GLY A 224 -39.53 -17.66 -11.13
CA GLY A 224 -39.10 -19.05 -11.26
C GLY A 224 -37.70 -19.23 -11.84
N LEU A 225 -36.82 -18.21 -11.81
CA LEU A 225 -35.43 -18.39 -12.25
C LEU A 225 -34.66 -19.29 -11.29
N ASN A 226 -33.93 -20.26 -11.85
CA ASN A 226 -33.01 -21.10 -11.10
C ASN A 226 -31.84 -20.29 -10.51
N GLU A 227 -31.29 -20.77 -9.39
CA GLU A 227 -30.17 -20.12 -8.68
C GLU A 227 -28.93 -19.90 -9.57
N SER A 228 -28.66 -20.77 -10.56
CA SER A 228 -27.57 -20.57 -11.54
C SER A 228 -27.78 -19.35 -12.45
N ARG A 229 -29.03 -19.01 -12.79
CA ARG A 229 -29.31 -17.81 -13.60
C ARG A 229 -29.28 -16.56 -12.72
N ILE A 230 -29.74 -16.66 -11.48
CA ILE A 230 -29.62 -15.58 -10.48
C ILE A 230 -28.13 -15.28 -10.25
N PHE A 231 -27.29 -16.31 -10.16
CA PHE A 231 -25.83 -16.18 -10.04
C PHE A 231 -25.23 -15.29 -11.14
N VAL A 232 -25.59 -15.51 -12.41
CA VAL A 232 -25.09 -14.68 -13.52
C VAL A 232 -25.53 -13.21 -13.39
N HIS A 233 -26.75 -12.95 -12.90
CA HIS A 233 -27.22 -11.58 -12.67
C HIS A 233 -26.42 -10.90 -11.56
N VAL A 234 -26.19 -11.59 -10.44
CA VAL A 234 -25.39 -11.06 -9.34
C VAL A 234 -23.96 -10.77 -9.80
N MET A 235 -23.36 -11.70 -10.55
CA MET A 235 -22.00 -11.54 -11.07
C MET A 235 -21.86 -10.34 -12.00
N LYS A 236 -22.80 -10.15 -12.94
CA LYS A 236 -22.79 -8.99 -13.85
C LYS A 236 -22.95 -7.66 -13.14
N ASN A 237 -23.72 -7.61 -12.04
CA ASN A 237 -23.91 -6.40 -11.24
C ASN A 237 -22.73 -6.10 -10.31
N ALA A 238 -21.99 -7.13 -9.85
CA ALA A 238 -20.79 -6.95 -9.03
C ALA A 238 -19.53 -6.62 -9.86
N ALA A 239 -19.51 -6.97 -11.15
CA ALA A 239 -18.35 -6.83 -12.02
C ALA A 239 -17.79 -5.39 -12.16
N PRO A 240 -18.61 -4.33 -12.31
CA PRO A 240 -18.09 -2.96 -12.45
C PRO A 240 -17.23 -2.53 -11.27
N THR A 241 -17.69 -2.79 -10.04
CA THR A 241 -16.95 -2.47 -8.82
C THR A 241 -15.67 -3.32 -8.71
N ALA A 242 -15.75 -4.61 -9.01
CA ALA A 242 -14.60 -5.51 -8.97
C ALA A 242 -13.50 -5.08 -9.96
N LEU A 243 -13.89 -4.75 -11.20
CA LEU A 243 -12.97 -4.27 -12.24
C LEU A 243 -12.35 -2.91 -11.86
N ALA A 244 -13.15 -1.99 -11.30
CA ALA A 244 -12.65 -0.70 -10.86
C ALA A 244 -11.61 -0.82 -9.74
N VAL A 245 -11.86 -1.68 -8.74
CA VAL A 245 -10.90 -1.94 -7.67
C VAL A 245 -9.65 -2.63 -8.20
N MET A 246 -9.80 -3.56 -9.17
CA MET A 246 -8.64 -4.23 -9.76
C MET A 246 -7.76 -3.28 -10.58
N GLY A 247 -8.35 -2.33 -11.30
CA GLY A 247 -7.60 -1.28 -12.00
C GLY A 247 -6.68 -0.49 -11.07
N LEU A 248 -7.13 -0.20 -9.85
CA LEU A 248 -6.29 0.41 -8.81
C LEU A 248 -5.17 -0.53 -8.35
N GLN A 249 -5.42 -1.84 -8.23
CA GLN A 249 -4.41 -2.82 -7.80
C GLN A 249 -3.25 -2.95 -8.80
N VAL A 250 -3.52 -2.87 -10.10
CA VAL A 250 -2.46 -2.89 -11.12
C VAL A 250 -1.44 -1.78 -10.86
N GLY A 251 -1.91 -0.56 -10.58
CA GLY A 251 -1.06 0.58 -10.25
C GLY A 251 -0.25 0.38 -8.97
N TYR A 252 -0.82 -0.28 -7.96
CA TYR A 252 -0.10 -0.63 -6.73
C TYR A 252 0.99 -1.67 -6.97
N LEU A 253 0.72 -2.71 -7.78
CA LEU A 253 1.68 -3.78 -8.05
C LEU A 253 2.89 -3.29 -8.84
N MET A 254 2.69 -2.40 -9.81
CA MET A 254 3.81 -1.78 -10.55
C MET A 254 4.76 -0.98 -9.66
N GLY A 255 4.30 -0.54 -8.48
CA GLY A 255 5.09 0.26 -7.55
C GLY A 255 5.51 -0.47 -6.27
N GLY A 256 4.99 -1.67 -6.00
CA GLY A 256 5.07 -2.35 -4.70
C GLY A 256 5.86 -3.66 -4.72
N SER A 257 6.45 -4.02 -5.86
CA SER A 257 7.12 -5.31 -6.04
C SER A 257 8.59 -5.34 -5.60
N ILE A 258 9.19 -4.23 -5.14
CA ILE A 258 10.64 -4.11 -4.86
C ILE A 258 11.19 -5.28 -4.04
N LEU A 259 10.56 -5.60 -2.90
CA LEU A 259 11.04 -6.68 -2.02
C LEU A 259 10.92 -8.05 -2.69
N VAL A 260 9.84 -8.31 -3.44
CA VAL A 260 9.69 -9.56 -4.21
C VAL A 260 10.70 -9.63 -5.35
N GLU A 261 10.88 -8.55 -6.11
CA GLU A 261 11.88 -8.50 -7.18
C GLU A 261 13.30 -8.72 -6.64
N THR A 262 13.59 -8.24 -5.42
CA THR A 262 14.86 -8.51 -4.75
C THR A 262 14.99 -9.98 -4.35
N VAL A 263 13.96 -10.58 -3.75
CA VAL A 263 13.96 -12.00 -3.34
C VAL A 263 14.17 -12.94 -4.54
N PHE A 264 13.49 -12.67 -5.67
CA PHE A 264 13.58 -13.50 -6.87
C PHE A 264 14.69 -13.05 -7.84
N SER A 265 15.44 -11.99 -7.51
CA SER A 265 16.39 -11.34 -8.43
C SER A 265 15.78 -11.08 -9.81
N TRP A 266 14.53 -10.62 -9.82
CA TRP A 266 13.77 -10.34 -11.04
C TRP A 266 14.27 -9.02 -11.64
N PRO A 267 14.58 -8.95 -12.95
CA PRO A 267 15.14 -7.76 -13.61
C PRO A 267 14.07 -6.67 -13.85
N GLY A 268 13.37 -6.27 -12.79
CA GLY A 268 12.33 -5.27 -12.78
C GLY A 268 12.80 -3.91 -12.27
N THR A 269 11.88 -2.94 -12.27
CA THR A 269 12.15 -1.56 -11.86
C THR A 269 12.50 -1.44 -10.39
N GLY A 270 11.96 -2.32 -9.55
CA GLY A 270 12.22 -2.31 -8.13
C GLY A 270 13.63 -2.79 -7.80
N LEU A 271 14.09 -3.86 -8.45
CA LEU A 271 15.47 -4.31 -8.32
C LEU A 271 16.46 -3.27 -8.85
N LEU A 272 16.21 -2.71 -10.05
CA LEU A 272 17.05 -1.67 -10.66
C LEU A 272 17.20 -0.45 -9.74
N LEU A 273 16.10 -0.02 -9.13
CA LEU A 273 16.11 1.13 -8.22
C LEU A 273 16.81 0.80 -6.90
N ASN A 274 16.63 -0.41 -6.38
CA ASN A 274 17.33 -0.88 -5.19
C ASN A 274 18.85 -0.87 -5.42
N THR A 275 19.32 -1.45 -6.52
CA THR A 275 20.75 -1.45 -6.88
C THR A 275 21.28 -0.05 -7.11
N ALA A 276 20.53 0.81 -7.81
CA ALA A 276 20.94 2.20 -8.07
C ALA A 276 21.09 3.02 -6.78
N ILE A 277 20.23 2.80 -5.77
CA ILE A 277 20.35 3.46 -4.46
C ILE A 277 21.63 3.01 -3.73
N PHE A 278 21.92 1.71 -3.70
CA PHE A 278 23.11 1.18 -3.02
C PHE A 278 24.41 1.47 -3.77
N GLN A 279 24.40 1.47 -5.10
CA GLN A 279 25.55 1.78 -5.96
C GLN A 279 25.74 3.29 -6.21
N ARG A 280 24.80 4.12 -5.74
CA ARG A 280 24.80 5.59 -5.90
C ARG A 280 24.81 6.05 -7.35
N ASP A 281 24.11 5.32 -8.22
CA ASP A 281 23.89 5.71 -9.61
C ASP A 281 22.87 6.85 -9.69
N LEU A 282 23.35 8.09 -9.53
CA LEU A 282 22.49 9.27 -9.53
C LEU A 282 21.64 9.42 -10.80
N PRO A 283 22.16 9.15 -12.02
CA PRO A 283 21.35 9.27 -13.24
C PRO A 283 20.15 8.31 -13.24
N CYS A 284 20.35 7.06 -12.80
CA CYS A 284 19.29 6.07 -12.66
C CYS A 284 18.28 6.44 -11.56
N CYS A 285 18.74 6.93 -10.41
CA CYS A 285 17.87 7.32 -9.30
C CYS A 285 17.04 8.57 -9.61
N ARG A 286 17.60 9.49 -10.40
CA ARG A 286 16.91 10.75 -10.76
C ARG A 286 15.92 10.52 -11.87
N ALA A 287 16.26 9.71 -12.88
CA ALA A 287 15.49 9.51 -14.10
C ALA A 287 13.97 9.59 -13.87
N PRO A 288 13.21 10.46 -14.58
CA PRO A 288 11.77 10.45 -14.47
C PRO A 288 11.15 9.10 -14.74
N SER A 289 11.83 8.18 -15.43
CA SER A 289 11.45 6.77 -15.63
C SER A 289 11.72 5.86 -14.43
N GLY A 290 12.78 6.07 -13.63
CA GLY A 290 12.82 5.54 -12.25
C GLY A 290 11.70 6.15 -11.39
N CYS A 291 11.30 7.37 -11.73
CA CYS A 291 10.14 8.10 -11.23
C CYS A 291 8.82 7.81 -12.00
N TRP A 292 8.79 6.90 -13.00
CA TRP A 292 7.60 6.61 -13.85
C TRP A 292 6.50 5.90 -13.05
N ARG A 293 6.68 5.83 -11.73
CA ARG A 293 5.62 6.06 -10.75
C ARG A 293 4.76 7.29 -10.95
N CYS A 294 4.92 8.03 -12.04
CA CYS A 294 3.80 8.64 -12.76
C CYS A 294 2.57 7.71 -12.90
N PHE A 295 2.69 6.37 -12.79
CA PHE A 295 1.55 5.44 -12.63
C PHE A 295 0.98 5.36 -11.19
N SER A 296 1.76 5.59 -10.14
CA SER A 296 1.23 5.86 -8.79
C SER A 296 0.67 7.28 -8.71
N CYS A 297 1.29 8.24 -9.41
CA CYS A 297 0.67 9.51 -9.78
C CYS A 297 -0.53 9.28 -10.69
N CYS A 298 -0.70 8.12 -11.33
CA CYS A 298 -1.90 7.66 -12.02
C CYS A 298 -2.85 6.95 -11.07
N SER A 299 -2.47 6.48 -9.88
CA SER A 299 -3.42 6.17 -8.80
C SER A 299 -3.94 7.46 -8.14
N THR A 300 -3.08 8.47 -7.95
CA THR A 300 -3.44 9.82 -7.52
C THR A 300 -4.17 10.59 -8.63
N CYS A 301 -3.78 10.45 -9.89
CA CYS A 301 -4.46 11.00 -11.06
C CYS A 301 -5.74 10.24 -11.30
N TRP A 302 -5.80 8.91 -11.24
CA TRP A 302 -7.04 8.14 -11.26
C TRP A 302 -7.94 8.60 -10.13
N TRP A 303 -7.41 8.88 -8.94
CA TRP A 303 -8.20 9.51 -7.88
C TRP A 303 -8.63 10.94 -8.23
N ILE A 304 -7.78 11.80 -8.81
CA ILE A 304 -8.17 13.12 -9.34
C ILE A 304 -9.20 12.98 -10.48
N PHE A 305 -9.14 11.87 -11.23
CA PHE A 305 -9.95 11.54 -12.40
C PHE A 305 -11.29 10.88 -12.05
N CYS A 306 -11.32 10.12 -10.96
CA CYS A 306 -12.48 9.37 -10.45
C CYS A 306 -13.02 9.94 -9.14
N ARG A 307 -12.41 10.98 -8.55
CA ARG A 307 -13.09 11.79 -7.53
C ARG A 307 -14.31 12.33 -8.26
N PRO A 308 -15.53 11.88 -7.90
CA PRO A 308 -16.71 12.49 -8.46
C PRO A 308 -16.57 13.98 -8.19
N PRO A 309 -16.86 14.87 -9.18
CA PRO A 309 -16.94 16.28 -8.88
C PRO A 309 -17.81 16.39 -7.64
N SER A 310 -17.29 17.06 -6.60
CA SER A 310 -18.02 17.34 -5.36
C SER A 310 -19.45 17.56 -5.74
N THR A 311 -20.36 16.76 -5.19
CA THR A 311 -21.79 16.81 -5.43
C THR A 311 -22.25 18.26 -5.40
N ARG A 312 -22.22 18.90 -6.57
CA ARG A 312 -23.21 19.88 -6.95
C ARG A 312 -24.42 18.98 -7.08
N VAL A 313 -25.09 18.80 -5.95
CA VAL A 313 -26.43 18.23 -5.87
C VAL A 313 -27.14 18.69 -7.12
N LEU A 314 -27.72 17.74 -7.84
CA LEU A 314 -28.75 18.01 -8.84
C LEU A 314 -29.91 18.73 -8.12
N ARG A 315 -29.71 20.01 -7.80
CA ARG A 315 -30.77 20.99 -7.58
C ARG A 315 -31.17 21.39 -8.99
N GLY A 316 -32.21 20.75 -9.50
CA GLY A 316 -32.70 20.96 -10.86
C GLY A 316 -33.33 19.71 -11.46
N ALA A 317 -34.10 18.97 -10.67
CA ALA A 317 -35.22 18.21 -11.21
C ALA A 317 -36.45 18.82 -10.54
N ASP A 318 -37.33 19.36 -11.38
CA ASP A 318 -38.47 20.20 -11.07
C ASP A 318 -39.25 19.77 -9.81
N HIS A 319 -39.24 20.64 -8.79
CA HIS A 319 -40.40 20.74 -7.91
C HIS A 319 -41.51 21.43 -8.72
N GLY A 320 -42.14 20.65 -9.61
CA GLY A 320 -43.48 20.94 -10.09
C GLY A 320 -44.40 20.97 -8.88
N GLY A 321 -45.04 22.11 -8.65
CA GLY A 321 -45.89 22.35 -7.50
C GLY A 321 -46.97 21.28 -7.37
N TYR A 322 -47.03 20.68 -6.18
CA TYR A 322 -48.29 20.19 -5.64
C TYR A 322 -48.62 21.07 -4.44
N SER A 323 -49.46 22.06 -4.71
CA SER A 323 -50.30 22.70 -3.72
C SER A 323 -51.11 21.63 -3.00
N ASN A 324 -50.98 21.58 -1.67
CA ASN A 324 -51.92 20.86 -0.82
C ASN A 324 -53.25 21.62 -0.85
N ASP A 325 -54.14 21.25 -1.76
CA ASP A 325 -55.57 21.54 -1.63
C ASP A 325 -56.23 20.31 -0.99
N GLU A 326 -56.44 20.39 0.32
CA GLU A 326 -57.39 19.55 1.03
C GLU A 326 -58.81 20.08 0.74
N SER A 327 -59.51 19.51 -0.25
CA SER A 327 -60.98 19.51 -0.28
C SER A 327 -61.55 18.52 -1.31
N GLY A 328 -62.31 17.51 -0.86
CA GLY A 328 -63.30 16.79 -1.68
C GLY A 328 -63.22 15.25 -1.66
N PRO A 329 -64.37 14.54 -1.79
CA PRO A 329 -64.61 13.34 -0.99
C PRO A 329 -64.47 12.00 -1.72
N GLY A 330 -64.11 10.98 -0.92
CA GLY A 330 -64.63 9.61 -0.99
C GLY A 330 -64.55 8.83 -2.32
N ARG A 331 -63.54 7.98 -2.47
CA ARG A 331 -63.67 6.72 -3.22
C ARG A 331 -62.96 5.56 -2.53
N SER A 332 -63.76 4.58 -2.15
CA SER A 332 -63.41 3.30 -1.56
C SER A 332 -62.75 2.38 -2.60
N GLY A 333 -61.45 2.14 -2.45
CA GLY A 333 -60.75 1.03 -3.10
C GLY A 333 -60.85 -0.26 -2.28
N PRO A 334 -60.84 -1.46 -2.91
CA PRO A 334 -61.05 -2.73 -2.24
C PRO A 334 -59.91 -3.05 -1.26
N ARG A 335 -60.28 -3.31 0.00
CA ARG A 335 -59.36 -3.74 1.06
C ARG A 335 -58.94 -5.19 0.83
N PHE A 336 -57.72 -5.42 0.34
CA PHE A 336 -57.09 -6.73 0.43
C PHE A 336 -56.83 -7.10 1.89
N PRO A 337 -57.11 -8.36 2.32
CA PRO A 337 -56.87 -8.76 3.70
C PRO A 337 -55.36 -8.86 3.96
N ALA A 338 -54.83 -7.90 4.70
CA ALA A 338 -53.47 -7.86 5.23
C ALA A 338 -53.27 -8.89 6.37
N ARG A 339 -53.41 -10.18 6.04
CA ARG A 339 -53.18 -11.29 6.98
C ARG A 339 -52.49 -12.46 6.29
N LEU A 340 -51.29 -12.26 5.78
CA LEU A 340 -50.28 -13.31 5.64
C LEU A 340 -48.96 -12.62 5.25
N LEU A 341 -47.85 -13.04 5.88
CA LEU A 341 -46.48 -12.52 5.72
C LEU A 341 -46.06 -11.38 6.65
N ALA A 342 -46.44 -11.45 7.93
CA ALA A 342 -45.62 -10.89 9.01
C ALA A 342 -44.79 -12.00 9.67
N ARG A 343 -43.91 -12.65 8.90
CA ARG A 343 -42.77 -13.35 9.52
C ARG A 343 -41.77 -12.27 9.90
N ARG A 344 -41.89 -11.77 11.13
CA ARG A 344 -40.86 -10.96 11.80
C ARG A 344 -39.52 -11.69 11.65
N ALA A 345 -38.66 -11.20 10.77
CA ALA A 345 -37.25 -11.50 10.83
C ALA A 345 -36.74 -10.90 12.15
N ALA A 346 -36.50 -11.75 13.14
CA ALA A 346 -35.77 -11.33 14.32
C ALA A 346 -34.40 -10.76 13.87
N PRO A 347 -33.94 -9.62 14.40
CA PRO A 347 -32.59 -9.15 14.11
C PRO A 347 -31.61 -10.24 14.58
N PRO A 348 -30.63 -10.67 13.78
CA PRO A 348 -29.65 -11.63 14.22
C PRO A 348 -28.76 -10.97 15.28
N THR A 349 -29.12 -11.14 16.55
CA THR A 349 -28.31 -10.79 17.73
C THR A 349 -27.18 -11.81 17.92
N ALA A 350 -26.45 -12.12 16.85
CA ALA A 350 -25.18 -12.80 16.99
C ALA A 350 -24.15 -11.74 17.38
N ARG A 351 -23.95 -11.52 18.70
CA ARG A 351 -22.78 -10.79 19.20
C ARG A 351 -21.55 -11.46 18.56
N PRO A 352 -20.81 -10.78 17.66
CA PRO A 352 -19.63 -11.40 17.09
C PRO A 352 -18.66 -11.67 18.24
N ARG A 353 -18.15 -12.90 18.30
CA ARG A 353 -17.17 -13.38 19.27
C ARG A 353 -15.84 -12.64 19.03
N ARG A 354 -15.80 -11.34 19.35
CA ARG A 354 -14.66 -10.41 19.15
C ARG A 354 -13.50 -10.66 20.13
N GLY A 355 -13.57 -11.71 20.95
CA GLY A 355 -12.56 -11.99 21.99
C GLY A 355 -11.22 -12.53 21.46
N GLY A 356 -11.19 -13.26 20.34
CA GLY A 356 -9.98 -13.94 19.89
C GLY A 356 -8.82 -13.02 19.51
N GLY A 357 -9.10 -11.96 18.74
CA GLY A 357 -8.07 -11.01 18.32
C GLY A 357 -7.50 -10.18 19.46
N GLY A 358 -8.35 -9.80 20.43
CA GLY A 358 -7.91 -9.05 21.61
C GLY A 358 -6.94 -9.86 22.49
N VAL A 359 -7.20 -11.17 22.65
CA VAL A 359 -6.31 -12.06 23.42
C VAL A 359 -4.93 -12.16 22.76
N VAL A 360 -4.86 -12.30 21.43
CA VAL A 360 -3.56 -12.36 20.72
C VAL A 360 -2.77 -11.06 20.90
N ILE A 361 -3.41 -9.90 20.77
CA ILE A 361 -2.76 -8.60 20.98
C ILE A 361 -2.25 -8.47 22.41
N LEU A 362 -3.06 -8.86 23.41
CA LEU A 362 -2.65 -8.83 24.82
C LEU A 362 -1.47 -9.76 25.09
N LEU A 363 -1.43 -10.95 24.48
CA LEU A 363 -0.29 -11.87 24.57
C LEU A 363 0.98 -11.26 23.96
N LEU A 364 0.88 -10.62 22.80
CA LEU A 364 2.03 -9.96 22.18
C LEU A 364 2.55 -8.78 23.02
N LEU A 365 1.66 -8.00 23.62
CA LEU A 365 2.03 -6.93 24.55
C LEU A 365 2.68 -7.49 25.82
N ALA A 366 2.15 -8.59 26.36
CA ALA A 366 2.76 -9.28 27.50
C ALA A 366 4.16 -9.82 27.16
N LEU A 367 4.34 -10.41 25.97
CA LEU A 367 5.65 -10.84 25.46
C LEU A 367 6.63 -9.67 25.29
N ALA A 368 6.18 -8.51 24.81
CA ALA A 368 7.06 -7.34 24.73
C ALA A 368 7.47 -6.78 26.09
N LEU A 369 6.57 -6.84 27.09
CA LEU A 369 6.81 -6.26 28.42
C LEU A 369 7.62 -7.20 29.31
N PHE A 370 7.25 -8.48 29.34
CA PHE A 370 7.88 -9.52 30.16
C PHE A 370 8.93 -10.34 29.43
N GLY A 371 9.16 -10.07 28.13
CA GLY A 371 10.10 -10.79 27.27
C GLY A 371 11.49 -10.97 27.89
N PRO A 372 12.15 -9.93 28.42
CA PRO A 372 13.45 -10.06 29.08
C PRO A 372 13.47 -11.04 30.26
N TRP A 373 12.34 -11.28 30.92
CA TRP A 373 12.22 -12.21 32.05
C TRP A 373 11.74 -13.61 31.62
N LEU A 374 11.17 -13.75 30.42
CA LEU A 374 10.74 -15.04 29.86
C LEU A 374 11.86 -15.79 29.13
N ILE A 375 12.96 -15.11 28.82
CA ILE A 375 14.07 -15.69 28.05
C ILE A 375 14.85 -16.69 28.89
N VAL A 376 15.04 -17.90 28.35
CA VAL A 376 15.75 -19.00 29.01
C VAL A 376 17.25 -18.99 28.69
N LYS A 377 17.64 -18.51 27.50
CA LYS A 377 19.03 -18.48 27.01
C LYS A 377 19.41 -17.12 26.48
N ASP A 378 20.68 -16.73 26.62
CA ASP A 378 21.17 -15.46 26.09
C ASP A 378 20.97 -15.38 24.55
N PRO A 379 20.17 -14.43 24.03
CA PRO A 379 19.88 -14.31 22.61
C PRO A 379 21.07 -13.78 21.78
N TYR A 380 22.13 -13.30 22.44
CA TYR A 380 23.34 -12.77 21.80
C TYR A 380 24.48 -13.79 21.75
N GLN A 381 24.40 -14.87 22.54
CA GLN A 381 25.47 -15.86 22.63
C GLN A 381 25.60 -16.65 21.31
N THR A 382 26.71 -16.44 20.60
CA THR A 382 27.03 -17.16 19.36
C THR A 382 27.82 -18.43 19.65
N SER A 383 27.60 -19.47 18.85
CA SER A 383 28.34 -20.73 18.95
C SER A 383 28.45 -21.38 17.58
N MET A 384 29.67 -21.62 17.11
CA MET A 384 29.87 -22.30 15.82
C MET A 384 29.39 -23.75 15.84
N PHE A 385 29.45 -24.42 16.99
CA PHE A 385 29.02 -25.82 17.15
C PHE A 385 27.51 -26.00 17.15
N LEU A 386 26.76 -24.94 17.45
CA LEU A 386 25.32 -24.98 17.58
C LEU A 386 24.63 -24.32 16.39
N ARG A 387 25.29 -24.15 15.24
CA ARG A 387 24.68 -23.51 14.05
C ARG A 387 23.61 -24.40 13.41
N LEU A 388 22.52 -23.78 12.95
CA LEU A 388 21.49 -24.39 12.10
C LEU A 388 20.92 -25.71 12.65
N LYS A 389 20.73 -25.80 13.97
CA LYS A 389 20.11 -26.99 14.58
C LYS A 389 18.62 -27.02 14.23
N PRO A 390 18.07 -28.21 13.90
CA PRO A 390 16.66 -28.34 13.56
C PRO A 390 15.76 -28.03 14.76
N ILE A 391 14.50 -27.71 14.45
CA ILE A 391 13.43 -27.50 15.43
C ILE A 391 13.33 -28.72 16.36
N GLY A 392 13.23 -28.48 17.67
CA GLY A 392 13.13 -29.54 18.67
C GLY A 392 14.47 -30.13 19.14
N SER A 393 15.60 -29.51 18.80
CA SER A 393 16.90 -29.92 19.34
C SER A 393 17.02 -29.64 20.84
N ASP A 394 17.82 -30.43 21.56
CA ASP A 394 17.96 -30.31 23.03
C ASP A 394 18.35 -28.88 23.47
N GLY A 395 17.45 -28.26 24.25
CA GLY A 395 17.57 -26.88 24.72
C GLY A 395 17.35 -25.80 23.64
N PHE A 396 16.95 -26.15 22.42
CA PHE A 396 16.62 -25.22 21.32
C PHE A 396 15.25 -25.57 20.73
N PRO A 397 14.14 -25.16 21.38
CA PRO A 397 12.80 -25.56 20.96
C PRO A 397 12.47 -25.20 19.51
N LEU A 398 12.90 -24.01 19.08
CA LEU A 398 12.74 -23.52 17.70
C LEU A 398 13.99 -23.68 16.84
N GLY A 399 14.99 -24.43 17.31
CA GLY A 399 16.29 -24.55 16.65
C GLY A 399 17.19 -23.34 16.89
N SER A 400 18.29 -23.30 16.15
CA SER A 400 19.30 -22.25 16.25
C SER A 400 19.59 -21.63 14.88
N ASP A 401 20.01 -20.37 14.89
CA ASP A 401 20.30 -19.63 13.66
C ASP A 401 21.68 -19.95 13.07
N GLU A 402 22.03 -19.25 11.99
CA GLU A 402 23.32 -19.38 11.29
C GLU A 402 24.54 -19.03 12.15
N LEU A 403 24.36 -18.30 13.26
CA LEU A 403 25.40 -17.97 14.23
C LEU A 403 25.33 -18.86 15.49
N GLY A 404 24.40 -19.82 15.53
CA GLY A 404 24.17 -20.75 16.63
C GLY A 404 23.48 -20.14 17.85
N ARG A 405 22.78 -19.01 17.66
CA ARG A 405 21.97 -18.35 18.70
C ARG A 405 20.60 -19.02 18.79
N ASP A 406 19.98 -18.99 19.97
CA ASP A 406 18.66 -19.57 20.19
C ASP A 406 17.55 -18.75 19.52
N MET A 407 16.81 -19.38 18.59
CA MET A 407 15.76 -18.69 17.83
C MET A 407 14.58 -18.27 18.72
N LEU A 408 14.21 -19.09 19.72
CA LEU A 408 13.09 -18.78 20.61
C LEU A 408 13.37 -17.52 21.45
N SER A 409 14.54 -17.46 22.07
CA SER A 409 14.96 -16.31 22.86
C SER A 409 15.06 -15.03 22.01
N ARG A 410 15.55 -15.14 20.77
CA ARG A 410 15.56 -14.01 19.80
C ARG A 410 14.14 -13.56 19.41
N LEU A 411 13.22 -14.48 19.16
CA LEU A 411 11.83 -14.15 18.83
C LEU A 411 11.10 -13.44 19.98
N ILE A 412 11.30 -13.92 21.22
CA ILE A 412 10.72 -13.31 22.42
C ILE A 412 11.28 -11.90 22.61
N LEU A 413 12.61 -11.74 22.62
CA LEU A 413 13.23 -10.43 22.82
C LEU A 413 12.89 -9.45 21.69
N GLY A 414 12.86 -9.94 20.45
CA GLY A 414 12.55 -9.16 19.26
C GLY A 414 11.12 -8.62 19.22
N THR A 415 10.19 -9.23 19.96
CA THR A 415 8.80 -8.76 20.08
C THR A 415 8.73 -7.28 20.51
N ARG A 416 9.60 -6.87 21.44
CA ARG A 416 9.64 -5.50 21.95
C ARG A 416 10.05 -4.50 20.86
N LEU A 417 11.15 -4.77 20.15
CA LEU A 417 11.66 -3.89 19.11
C LEU A 417 10.71 -3.84 17.90
N SER A 418 10.16 -4.98 17.48
CA SER A 418 9.22 -5.02 16.35
C SER A 418 7.90 -4.31 16.65
N LEU A 419 7.35 -4.43 17.87
CA LEU A 419 6.16 -3.66 18.26
C LEU A 419 6.48 -2.17 18.41
N PHE A 420 7.65 -1.82 18.95
CA PHE A 420 8.09 -0.43 19.06
C PHE A 420 8.19 0.23 17.68
N MET A 421 8.86 -0.42 16.72
CA MET A 421 8.98 0.08 15.35
C MET A 421 7.65 0.07 14.59
N GLY A 422 6.71 -0.83 14.91
CA GLY A 422 5.39 -0.86 14.28
C GLY A 422 4.41 0.19 14.83
N ILE A 423 4.45 0.48 16.13
CA ILE A 423 3.48 1.34 16.81
C ILE A 423 3.91 2.81 16.77
N VAL A 424 5.17 3.10 17.09
CA VAL A 424 5.65 4.48 17.29
C VAL A 424 5.49 5.36 16.05
N PRO A 425 5.90 4.94 14.84
CA PRO A 425 5.72 5.76 13.65
C PRO A 425 4.26 6.05 13.33
N VAL A 426 3.38 5.09 13.59
CA VAL A 426 1.94 5.22 13.36
C VAL A 426 1.30 6.19 14.36
N VAL A 427 1.74 6.18 15.62
CA VAL A 427 1.30 7.15 16.63
C VAL A 427 1.72 8.57 16.24
N PHE A 428 2.97 8.78 15.82
CA PHE A 428 3.40 10.09 15.32
C PHE A 428 2.64 10.50 14.06
N ALA A 429 2.43 9.58 13.12
CA ALA A 429 1.64 9.83 11.92
C ALA A 429 0.17 10.14 12.23
N PHE A 430 -0.42 9.52 13.26
CA PHE A 430 -1.76 9.81 13.75
C PHE A 430 -1.89 11.27 14.19
N PHE A 431 -0.96 11.77 15.00
CA PHE A 431 -1.01 13.15 15.49
C PHE A 431 -0.68 14.16 14.40
N ILE A 432 0.42 13.97 13.66
CA ILE A 432 0.88 14.91 12.63
C ILE A 432 -0.10 14.89 11.44
N GLY A 433 -0.36 13.70 10.89
CA GLY A 433 -1.27 13.53 9.76
C GLY A 433 -2.70 13.89 10.11
N GLY A 434 -3.19 13.47 11.29
CA GLY A 434 -4.52 13.84 11.78
C GLY A 434 -4.69 15.36 11.89
N ALA A 435 -3.71 16.07 12.46
CA ALA A 435 -3.76 17.53 12.54
C ALA A 435 -3.80 18.19 11.15
N ILE A 436 -2.90 17.78 10.25
CA ILE A 436 -2.86 18.30 8.87
C ILE A 436 -4.19 18.07 8.15
N GLY A 437 -4.72 16.85 8.22
CA GLY A 437 -5.96 16.47 7.53
C GLY A 437 -7.20 17.15 8.08
N ILE A 438 -7.33 17.28 9.41
CA ILE A 438 -8.45 17.98 10.04
C ILE A 438 -8.44 19.46 9.66
N ILE A 439 -7.27 20.12 9.69
CA ILE A 439 -7.14 21.53 9.29
C ILE A 439 -7.47 21.70 7.79
N ALA A 440 -6.97 20.81 6.94
CA ALA A 440 -7.23 20.84 5.50
C ALA A 440 -8.72 20.65 5.18
N GLY A 441 -9.35 19.61 5.75
CA GLY A 441 -10.77 19.31 5.55
C GLY A 441 -11.70 20.41 6.08
N TYR A 442 -11.36 21.00 7.23
CA TYR A 442 -12.17 22.06 7.82
C TYR A 442 -12.07 23.38 7.05
N THR A 443 -10.87 23.78 6.60
CA THR A 443 -10.68 25.06 5.87
C THR A 443 -11.27 24.99 4.46
N GLY A 444 -11.08 23.88 3.75
CA GLY A 444 -11.58 23.69 2.37
C GLY A 444 -11.01 24.71 1.37
N GLY A 445 -11.57 24.73 0.16
CA GLY A 445 -11.19 25.68 -0.88
C GLY A 445 -9.72 25.59 -1.32
N LYS A 446 -9.09 26.75 -1.53
CA LYS A 446 -7.70 26.85 -2.01
C LYS A 446 -6.69 26.35 -0.96
N THR A 447 -6.91 26.64 0.32
CA THR A 447 -6.01 26.21 1.40
C THR A 447 -5.96 24.69 1.53
N ASN A 448 -7.13 24.03 1.50
CA ASN A 448 -7.19 22.56 1.44
C ASN A 448 -6.43 22.03 0.22
N THR A 449 -6.63 22.67 -0.94
CA THR A 449 -5.95 22.26 -2.17
C THR A 449 -4.43 22.36 -2.01
N VAL A 450 -3.88 23.46 -1.49
CA VAL A 450 -2.42 23.60 -1.30
C VAL A 450 -1.88 22.55 -0.31
N ILE A 451 -2.51 22.39 0.86
CA ILE A 451 -2.08 21.42 1.88
C ILE A 451 -2.09 20.00 1.30
N MET A 452 -3.21 19.60 0.69
CA MET A 452 -3.35 18.26 0.14
C MET A 452 -2.44 18.01 -1.06
N ARG A 453 -2.06 19.05 -1.82
CA ARG A 453 -1.07 18.90 -2.91
C ARG A 453 0.32 18.62 -2.36
N THR A 454 0.73 19.31 -1.30
CA THR A 454 2.00 19.00 -0.62
C THR A 454 1.99 17.59 -0.04
N VAL A 455 0.89 17.17 0.58
CA VAL A 455 0.72 15.80 1.10
C VAL A 455 0.73 14.76 -0.03
N ASP A 456 0.06 15.04 -1.14
CA ASP A 456 -0.03 14.15 -2.32
C ASP A 456 1.35 13.94 -2.97
N VAL A 457 2.26 14.92 -2.89
CA VAL A 457 3.65 14.78 -3.38
C VAL A 457 4.37 13.65 -2.61
N PHE A 458 4.27 13.61 -1.28
CA PHE A 458 4.86 12.51 -0.49
C PHE A 458 4.12 11.19 -0.71
N TYR A 459 2.79 11.22 -0.84
CA TYR A 459 1.98 10.03 -1.09
C TYR A 459 2.21 9.40 -2.48
N ALA A 460 2.71 10.18 -3.46
CA ALA A 460 3.02 9.66 -4.79
C ALA A 460 4.13 8.59 -4.77
N PHE A 461 5.04 8.67 -3.79
CA PHE A 461 6.12 7.72 -3.61
C PHE A 461 5.64 6.37 -3.04
N PRO A 462 6.32 5.26 -3.38
CA PRO A 462 6.09 4.00 -2.68
C PRO A 462 6.41 4.19 -1.22
N SER A 463 5.58 3.67 -0.32
CA SER A 463 5.91 3.66 1.10
C SER A 463 7.26 2.99 1.35
N VAL A 464 7.50 1.83 0.72
CA VAL A 464 8.75 1.08 0.79
C VAL A 464 9.94 1.90 0.27
N LEU A 465 9.84 2.47 -0.93
CA LEU A 465 10.95 3.22 -1.54
C LEU A 465 11.25 4.51 -0.82
N LEU A 466 10.22 5.27 -0.42
CA LEU A 466 10.45 6.48 0.34
C LEU A 466 11.13 6.13 1.66
N ALA A 467 10.73 5.02 2.30
CA ALA A 467 11.42 4.53 3.49
C ALA A 467 12.87 4.11 3.21
N ILE A 468 13.14 3.37 2.13
CA ILE A 468 14.49 2.95 1.71
C ILE A 468 15.36 4.15 1.36
N ALA A 469 14.84 5.10 0.58
CA ALA A 469 15.57 6.29 0.17
C ALA A 469 15.92 7.18 1.37
N LEU A 470 14.97 7.40 2.27
CA LEU A 470 15.22 8.15 3.51
C LEU A 470 16.17 7.40 4.45
N SER A 471 16.00 6.09 4.64
CA SER A 471 16.88 5.31 5.53
C SER A 471 18.27 5.13 4.94
N GLY A 472 18.38 4.97 3.62
CA GLY A 472 19.65 4.94 2.89
C GLY A 472 20.38 6.29 2.95
N ALA A 473 19.65 7.40 2.89
CA ALA A 473 20.21 8.74 3.02
C ALA A 473 20.58 9.09 4.46
N LEU A 474 19.77 8.74 5.46
CA LEU A 474 20.07 9.04 6.87
C LEU A 474 21.05 8.03 7.48
N GLY A 475 21.22 6.87 6.85
CA GLY A 475 22.00 5.74 7.32
C GLY A 475 21.16 4.76 8.15
N ALA A 476 21.62 3.51 8.23
CA ALA A 476 20.94 2.45 8.98
C ALA A 476 20.81 2.79 10.47
N GLY A 477 19.73 2.36 11.13
CA GLY A 477 19.54 2.55 12.57
C GLY A 477 18.10 2.83 12.95
N ILE A 478 17.75 2.49 14.20
CA ILE A 478 16.36 2.54 14.70
C ILE A 478 15.77 3.94 14.58
N GLY A 479 16.50 4.98 15.02
CA GLY A 479 16.00 6.36 14.98
C GLY A 479 15.68 6.84 13.57
N ASN A 480 16.55 6.54 12.61
CA ASN A 480 16.38 6.91 11.20
C ASN A 480 15.25 6.12 10.55
N ALA A 481 15.13 4.83 10.86
CA ALA A 481 14.03 3.99 10.40
C ALA A 481 12.68 4.49 10.94
N LEU A 482 12.60 4.87 12.22
CA LEU A 482 11.39 5.45 12.82
C LEU A 482 10.98 6.76 12.14
N LEU A 483 11.93 7.67 11.91
CA LEU A 483 11.66 8.93 11.23
C LEU A 483 11.19 8.70 9.78
N SER A 484 11.87 7.81 9.06
CA SER A 484 11.53 7.44 7.68
C SER A 484 10.12 6.85 7.59
N LEU A 485 9.80 5.88 8.45
CA LEU A 485 8.46 5.27 8.52
C LEU A 485 7.39 6.31 8.92
N THR A 486 7.68 7.20 9.86
CA THR A 486 6.74 8.26 10.27
C THR A 486 6.37 9.14 9.09
N LEU A 487 7.37 9.62 8.34
CA LEU A 487 7.15 10.49 7.18
C LEU A 487 6.36 9.79 6.07
N VAL A 488 6.55 8.48 5.92
CA VAL A 488 5.81 7.64 4.96
C VAL A 488 4.32 7.51 5.31
N PHE A 489 3.98 7.41 6.60
CA PHE A 489 2.58 7.20 7.03
C PHE A 489 1.78 8.48 7.24
N VAL A 490 2.44 9.62 7.51
CA VAL A 490 1.79 10.93 7.69
C VAL A 490 0.80 11.26 6.55
N PRO A 491 1.17 11.11 5.25
CA PRO A 491 0.25 11.39 4.16
C PRO A 491 -0.99 10.49 4.12
N GLN A 492 -0.84 9.22 4.51
CA GLN A 492 -1.94 8.26 4.51
C GLN A 492 -3.00 8.65 5.55
N VAL A 493 -2.55 8.99 6.76
CA VAL A 493 -3.44 9.46 7.84
C VAL A 493 -4.05 10.80 7.48
N ALA A 494 -3.25 11.75 6.97
CA ALA A 494 -3.75 13.09 6.61
C ALA A 494 -4.87 13.04 5.58
N ARG A 495 -4.76 12.16 4.58
CA ARG A 495 -5.79 11.98 3.55
C ARG A 495 -7.10 11.42 4.10
N ILE A 496 -7.03 10.43 4.98
CA ILE A 496 -8.24 9.89 5.63
C ILE A 496 -8.85 10.94 6.55
N ALA A 497 -8.04 11.61 7.35
CA ALA A 497 -8.49 12.69 8.23
C ALA A 497 -9.16 13.84 7.46
N GLU A 498 -8.61 14.26 6.31
CA GLU A 498 -9.25 15.25 5.42
C GLU A 498 -10.60 14.76 4.93
N SER A 499 -10.67 13.53 4.42
CA SER A 499 -11.91 13.00 3.81
C SER A 499 -13.06 12.91 4.82
N VAL A 500 -12.79 12.44 6.04
CA VAL A 500 -13.79 12.31 7.11
C VAL A 500 -14.15 13.70 7.66
N THR A 501 -13.17 14.60 7.81
CA THR A 501 -13.44 15.97 8.26
C THR A 501 -14.26 16.76 7.24
N ALA A 502 -13.98 16.60 5.96
CA ALA A 502 -14.75 17.22 4.89
C ALA A 502 -16.21 16.74 4.89
N GLN A 503 -16.45 15.44 5.14
CA GLN A 503 -17.81 14.92 5.32
C GLN A 503 -18.52 15.55 6.52
N VAL A 504 -17.85 15.66 7.65
CA VAL A 504 -18.40 16.23 8.88
C VAL A 504 -18.70 17.72 8.76
N ARG A 505 -17.88 18.46 8.01
CA ARG A 505 -18.01 19.91 7.83
C ARG A 505 -19.36 20.34 7.23
N HIS A 506 -19.99 19.47 6.43
CA HIS A 506 -21.24 19.76 5.73
C HIS A 506 -22.49 19.35 6.51
N MET A 507 -22.36 19.00 7.80
CA MET A 507 -23.50 18.64 8.64
C MET A 507 -24.15 19.88 9.28
N ASP A 508 -25.48 19.84 9.40
CA ASP A 508 -26.32 20.97 9.84
C ASP A 508 -25.90 21.55 11.21
N TYR A 509 -25.40 20.72 12.13
CA TYR A 509 -24.97 21.17 13.45
C TYR A 509 -23.70 22.04 13.42
N ILE A 510 -22.84 21.87 12.40
CA ILE A 510 -21.67 22.73 12.18
C ILE A 510 -22.11 24.11 11.68
N ASP A 511 -23.10 24.15 10.79
CA ASP A 511 -23.62 25.40 10.26
C ASP A 511 -24.42 26.16 11.33
N ALA A 512 -25.16 25.46 12.20
CA ALA A 512 -25.77 26.05 13.39
C ALA A 512 -24.71 26.67 14.32
N ALA A 513 -23.59 25.98 14.56
CA ALA A 513 -22.50 26.50 15.38
C ALA A 513 -21.85 27.76 14.79
N ARG A 514 -21.68 27.80 13.46
CA ARG A 514 -21.21 29.01 12.76
C ARG A 514 -22.21 30.16 12.90
N ALA A 515 -23.51 29.88 12.78
CA ALA A 515 -24.56 30.88 12.94
C ALA A 515 -24.59 31.47 14.36
N THR A 516 -24.23 30.69 15.38
CA THR A 516 -24.10 31.17 16.77
C THR A 516 -22.83 32.01 17.04
N GLY A 517 -21.99 32.24 16.04
CA GLY A 517 -20.75 33.02 16.18
C GLY A 517 -19.57 32.26 16.79
N ALA A 518 -19.63 30.93 16.85
CA ALA A 518 -18.53 30.13 17.37
C ALA A 518 -17.26 30.28 16.50
N SER A 519 -16.11 30.47 17.16
CA SER A 519 -14.84 30.57 16.44
C SER A 519 -14.49 29.26 15.71
N ALA A 520 -13.75 29.37 14.60
CA ALA A 520 -13.30 28.20 13.85
C ALA A 520 -12.54 27.18 14.71
N LEU A 521 -11.71 27.67 15.65
CA LEU A 521 -10.94 26.81 16.55
C LEU A 521 -11.86 26.07 17.55
N THR A 522 -12.91 26.74 18.04
CA THR A 522 -13.91 26.14 18.93
C THR A 522 -14.68 25.04 18.21
N ILE A 523 -15.13 25.30 16.98
CA ILE A 523 -15.84 24.31 16.16
C ILE A 523 -14.95 23.08 15.90
N ILE A 524 -13.69 23.28 15.51
CA ILE A 524 -12.75 22.19 15.27
C ILE A 524 -12.56 21.35 16.55
N ARG A 525 -12.25 21.98 17.68
CA ARG A 525 -11.90 21.27 18.92
C ARG A 525 -13.09 20.56 19.56
N VAL A 526 -14.27 21.18 19.57
CA VAL A 526 -15.43 20.66 20.31
C VAL A 526 -16.31 19.78 19.43
N GLN A 527 -16.56 20.19 18.17
CA GLN A 527 -17.57 19.55 17.32
C GLN A 527 -16.98 18.62 16.27
N VAL A 528 -15.82 18.97 15.70
CA VAL A 528 -15.20 18.14 14.64
C VAL A 528 -14.36 17.03 15.25
N LEU A 529 -13.46 17.36 16.18
CA LEU A 529 -12.47 16.42 16.71
C LEU A 529 -13.14 15.17 17.31
N GLY A 530 -14.18 15.34 18.14
CA GLY A 530 -14.90 14.21 18.74
C GLY A 530 -15.55 13.25 17.74
N ASN A 531 -15.97 13.75 16.56
CA ASN A 531 -16.64 12.96 15.54
C ASN A 531 -15.68 12.31 14.54
N VAL A 532 -14.51 12.93 14.30
CA VAL A 532 -13.55 12.46 13.29
C VAL A 532 -12.47 11.56 13.91
N LEU A 533 -12.15 11.70 15.21
CA LEU A 533 -11.10 10.91 15.87
C LEU A 533 -11.33 9.40 15.80
N GLY A 534 -12.58 8.93 15.96
CA GLY A 534 -12.91 7.51 15.93
C GLY A 534 -12.50 6.82 14.62
N PRO A 535 -13.00 7.29 13.46
CA PRO A 535 -12.59 6.77 12.15
C PRO A 535 -11.09 6.87 11.88
N ILE A 536 -10.43 7.99 12.22
CA ILE A 536 -8.98 8.14 12.04
C ILE A 536 -8.23 7.11 12.89
N PHE A 537 -8.61 6.95 14.15
CA PHE A 537 -7.97 6.01 15.07
C PHE A 537 -8.09 4.57 14.55
N VAL A 538 -9.28 4.15 14.13
CA VAL A 538 -9.50 2.81 13.57
C VAL A 538 -8.64 2.58 12.33
N PHE A 539 -8.54 3.56 11.43
CA PHE A 539 -7.66 3.45 10.27
C PHE A 539 -6.18 3.36 10.66
N SER A 540 -5.71 4.22 11.58
CA SER A 540 -4.34 4.18 12.08
C SER A 540 -3.99 2.86 12.74
N THR A 541 -4.89 2.22 13.49
CA THR A 541 -4.59 0.89 14.05
C THR A 541 -4.33 -0.17 12.98
N GLY A 542 -4.96 -0.07 11.81
CA GLY A 542 -4.68 -0.93 10.67
C GLY A 542 -3.30 -0.68 10.05
N LEU A 543 -2.79 0.55 10.12
CA LEU A 543 -1.47 0.91 9.63
C LEU A 543 -0.33 0.32 10.47
N ILE A 544 -0.58 -0.07 11.73
CA ILE A 544 0.44 -0.73 12.57
C ILE A 544 0.92 -2.01 11.90
N SER A 545 0.00 -2.83 11.38
CA SER A 545 0.35 -4.05 10.65
C SER A 545 1.21 -3.76 9.42
N VAL A 546 0.87 -2.71 8.66
CA VAL A 546 1.62 -2.32 7.45
C VAL A 546 3.00 -1.78 7.85
N CYS A 547 3.08 -1.02 8.94
CA CYS A 547 4.32 -0.46 9.48
C CYS A 547 5.28 -1.56 9.92
N MET A 548 4.79 -2.61 10.59
CA MET A 548 5.61 -3.77 10.95
C MET A 548 6.18 -4.50 9.73
N ILE A 549 5.39 -4.67 8.67
CA ILE A 549 5.85 -5.27 7.41
C ILE A 549 6.93 -4.39 6.76
N LEU A 550 6.75 -3.07 6.74
CA LEU A 550 7.75 -2.14 6.18
C LEU A 550 9.03 -2.11 7.03
N ALA A 551 8.92 -2.08 8.35
CA ALA A 551 10.06 -2.10 9.26
C ALA A 551 10.91 -3.36 9.04
N SER A 552 10.26 -4.53 9.00
CA SER A 552 10.93 -5.79 8.67
C SER A 552 11.55 -5.78 7.27
N GLY A 553 10.87 -5.21 6.28
CA GLY A 553 11.42 -5.04 4.93
C GLY A 553 12.67 -4.15 4.87
N LEU A 554 12.73 -3.10 5.68
CA LEU A 554 13.93 -2.25 5.80
C LEU A 554 15.09 -3.01 6.47
N SER A 555 14.80 -3.79 7.51
CA SER A 555 15.80 -4.62 8.19
C SER A 555 16.34 -5.72 7.30
N PHE A 556 15.47 -6.36 6.51
CA PHE A 556 15.86 -7.31 5.47
C PHE A 556 16.84 -6.70 4.44
N LEU A 557 16.66 -5.41 4.10
CA LEU A 557 17.56 -4.66 3.22
C LEU A 557 18.78 -4.07 3.93
N GLY A 558 18.96 -4.33 5.23
CA GLY A 558 20.08 -3.81 6.04
C GLY A 558 19.97 -2.32 6.40
N LEU A 559 18.81 -1.70 6.19
CA LEU A 559 18.54 -0.27 6.48
C LEU A 559 17.79 -0.06 7.81
N GLY A 560 17.28 -1.13 8.41
CA GLY A 560 16.52 -1.12 9.66
C GLY A 560 17.41 -1.20 10.92
N VAL A 561 17.12 -2.17 11.78
CA VAL A 561 17.88 -2.38 13.02
C VAL A 561 19.27 -2.92 12.71
N ARG A 562 20.27 -2.47 13.47
CA ARG A 562 21.65 -2.93 13.30
C ARG A 562 21.86 -4.23 14.08
N PRO A 563 22.47 -5.27 13.50
CA PRO A 563 22.93 -6.43 14.25
C PRO A 563 23.83 -5.99 15.42
N PRO A 564 23.74 -6.61 16.60
CA PRO A 564 23.20 -7.95 16.87
C PRO A 564 21.75 -8.00 17.42
N GLU A 565 21.08 -6.85 17.52
CA GLU A 565 19.75 -6.74 18.14
C GLU A 565 18.70 -7.63 17.44
N PRO A 566 17.91 -8.41 18.20
CA PRO A 566 16.89 -9.27 17.61
C PRO A 566 15.60 -8.50 17.32
N GLU A 567 14.97 -8.83 16.20
CA GLU A 567 13.63 -8.40 15.81
C GLU A 567 12.98 -9.48 14.91
N TRP A 568 11.71 -9.32 14.55
CA TRP A 568 10.96 -10.27 13.71
C TRP A 568 11.25 -10.17 12.21
N GLY A 569 12.08 -9.22 11.79
CA GLY A 569 12.38 -8.93 10.40
C GLY A 569 13.82 -9.11 10.03
#